data_AF-A0A9C6T5A7-F1
#
_entry.id   AF-A0A9C6T5A7-F1
#
_cell.length_a   1.000
_cell.length_b   1.000
_cell.length_c   1.000
_cell.angle_alpha   90.00
_cell.angle_beta   90.00
_cell.angle_gamma   90.00
#
_symmetry.space_group_name_H-M   'P 1'
#
loop_
_entity.id
_entity.type
_entity.pdbx_description
1 polymer ?
#
loop_
_entity_poly.entity_id
_entity_poly.type
_entity_poly.pdbx_seq_one_letter_code
_entity_poly.pdbx_strand_id
1 'polypeptide(L)'
;MHQNLLLHDYCYHGISTDVEDGELQEQSIAKVLSCFENNRIYSQCNEAYRLNPSGNINIPLQATDSFCSGPCLSETRLVLNCINDMLSNFVFYNKATAQQMRNALDAGCSFSRERGQH
;
A
#
# COMPACT_ATOMS: atom_id res chain seq x y z
N MET A 1 16.95 -13.04 26.19
CA MET A 1 16.24 -13.96 25.29
C MET A 1 14.79 -13.45 25.24
N HIS A 2 14.26 -12.84 24.20
CA HIS A 2 14.43 -13.01 22.75
C HIS A 2 14.52 -11.65 22.04
N GLN A 3 15.50 -11.52 21.15
CA GLN A 3 15.51 -10.50 20.10
C GLN A 3 14.49 -10.91 19.04
N ASN A 4 13.55 -10.02 18.75
CA ASN A 4 12.62 -10.13 17.63
C ASN A 4 13.35 -9.67 16.37
N LEU A 5 14.34 -10.46 15.94
CA LEU A 5 14.85 -10.46 14.57
C LEU A 5 13.81 -11.19 13.75
N LEU A 6 13.14 -10.52 12.80
CA LEU A 6 12.57 -11.05 11.56
C LEU A 6 11.53 -10.05 11.02
N LEU A 7 12.01 -8.96 10.40
CA LEU A 7 11.32 -8.24 9.32
C LEU A 7 12.20 -7.19 8.64
N HIS A 8 13.36 -6.83 9.23
CA HIS A 8 14.31 -5.89 8.62
C HIS A 8 15.35 -6.51 7.65
N ASP A 9 15.50 -7.84 7.61
CA ASP A 9 16.60 -8.46 6.83
C ASP A 9 16.25 -8.88 5.39
N TYR A 10 14.99 -8.79 4.95
CA TYR A 10 14.58 -9.33 3.65
C TYR A 10 14.50 -8.35 2.48
N CYS A 11 14.83 -7.07 2.67
CA CYS A 11 14.92 -6.11 1.56
C CYS A 11 16.35 -5.92 1.02
N TYR A 12 17.36 -6.50 1.66
CA TYR A 12 18.77 -6.31 1.29
C TYR A 12 19.31 -7.50 0.52
N HIS A 13 19.03 -7.59 -0.78
CA HIS A 13 19.91 -8.31 -1.72
C HIS A 13 19.91 -7.63 -3.09
N GLY A 14 20.83 -6.69 -3.25
CA GLY A 14 21.12 -5.98 -4.50
C GLY A 14 21.97 -4.74 -4.30
N ILE A 15 23.12 -4.84 -3.62
CA ILE A 15 24.05 -3.71 -3.47
C ILE A 15 25.06 -3.73 -4.63
N SER A 16 25.00 -2.70 -5.48
CA SER A 16 26.19 -2.16 -6.14
C SER A 16 26.37 -0.71 -5.67
N THR A 17 27.53 -0.48 -5.07
CA THR A 17 28.24 0.76 -4.74
C THR A 17 27.56 2.09 -5.07
N ASP A 18 27.22 2.88 -4.04
CA ASP A 18 27.81 4.21 -3.73
C ASP A 18 27.16 4.77 -2.44
N VAL A 19 27.99 4.96 -1.41
CA VAL A 19 27.58 5.31 -0.04
C VAL A 19 27.34 6.82 0.05
N GLU A 20 26.15 7.26 -0.36
CA GLU A 20 25.54 8.56 -0.03
C GLU A 20 24.02 8.57 -0.29
N ASP A 21 23.48 7.59 -1.03
CA ASP A 21 22.05 7.48 -1.39
C ASP A 21 21.22 6.58 -0.43
N GLY A 22 21.88 5.65 0.29
CA GLY A 22 21.21 4.63 1.10
C GLY A 22 20.37 5.19 2.26
N GLU A 23 20.89 6.15 3.02
CA GLU A 23 20.18 6.72 4.18
C GLU A 23 18.97 7.56 3.77
N LEU A 24 19.03 8.26 2.63
CA LEU A 24 17.93 9.04 2.08
C LEU A 24 16.80 8.13 1.59
N GLN A 25 17.16 6.99 0.99
CA GLN A 25 16.21 6.01 0.50
C GLN A 25 15.53 5.26 1.65
N GLU A 26 16.28 4.87 2.69
CA GLU A 26 15.75 4.28 3.92
C GLU A 26 14.78 5.22 4.65
N GLN A 27 15.12 6.51 4.78
CA GLN A 27 14.23 7.52 5.35
C GLN A 27 12.96 7.71 4.50
N SER A 28 13.06 7.60 3.18
CA SER A 28 11.92 7.71 2.27
C SER A 28 11.00 6.49 2.38
N ILE A 29 11.57 5.29 2.51
CA ILE A 29 10.79 4.06 2.73
C ILE A 29 10.09 4.10 4.09
N ALA A 30 10.77 4.54 5.16
CA ALA A 30 10.15 4.68 6.48
C ALA A 30 8.95 5.66 6.45
N LYS A 31 9.09 6.78 5.74
CA LYS A 31 7.99 7.73 5.52
C LYS A 31 6.82 7.09 4.77
N VAL A 32 7.10 6.33 3.71
CA VAL A 32 6.06 5.59 2.97
C VAL A 32 5.36 4.57 3.87
N LEU A 33 6.10 3.79 4.67
CA LEU A 33 5.54 2.81 5.59
C LEU A 33 4.59 3.47 6.61
N SER A 34 4.91 4.68 7.06
CA SER A 34 4.04 5.43 7.97
C SER A 34 2.65 5.74 7.38
N CYS A 35 2.50 5.80 6.04
CA CYS A 35 1.21 6.01 5.40
C CYS A 35 0.23 4.85 5.64
N PHE A 36 0.73 3.61 5.77
CA PHE A 36 -0.09 2.42 6.00
C PHE A 36 -0.56 2.31 7.45
N GLU A 37 0.24 2.80 8.40
CA GLU A 37 -0.02 2.75 9.83
C GLU A 37 -0.70 4.03 10.36
N ASN A 38 -1.00 4.99 9.49
CA ASN A 38 -1.59 6.25 9.88
C ASN A 38 -3.07 6.08 10.25
N ASN A 39 -3.34 5.92 11.55
CA ASN A 39 -4.69 5.81 12.12
C ASN A 39 -5.57 7.06 11.90
N ARG A 40 -5.00 8.19 11.43
CA ARG A 40 -5.79 9.35 11.00
C ARG A 40 -6.32 9.20 9.57
N ILE A 41 -5.64 8.40 8.74
CA ILE A 41 -6.12 8.03 7.41
C ILE A 41 -7.05 6.84 7.52
N TYR A 42 -6.56 5.73 8.10
CA TYR A 42 -7.38 4.53 8.33
C TYR A 42 -8.11 4.60 9.66
N SER A 43 -9.18 5.39 9.69
CA SER A 43 -9.97 5.64 10.89
C SER A 43 -11.18 4.71 11.03
N GLN A 44 -11.75 4.28 9.89
CA GLN A 44 -13.01 3.54 9.85
C GLN A 44 -12.91 2.25 9.03
N CYS A 45 -11.96 2.15 8.10
CA CYS A 45 -11.81 0.94 7.31
C CYS A 45 -11.35 -0.24 8.18
N ASN A 46 -12.04 -1.37 8.02
CA ASN A 46 -11.63 -2.63 8.64
C ASN A 46 -10.21 -3.00 8.18
N GLU A 47 -9.33 -3.29 9.13
CA GLU A 47 -7.93 -3.68 8.89
C GLU A 47 -7.77 -4.80 7.86
N ALA A 48 -8.69 -5.77 7.83
CA ALA A 48 -8.66 -6.87 6.88
C ALA A 48 -8.79 -6.43 5.40
N TYR A 49 -9.34 -5.24 5.15
CA TYR A 49 -9.58 -4.70 3.81
C TYR A 49 -8.65 -3.53 3.47
N ARG A 50 -7.66 -3.24 4.31
CA ARG A 50 -6.70 -2.14 4.06
C ARG A 50 -5.66 -2.57 3.03
N LEU A 51 -5.27 -1.62 2.19
CA LEU A 51 -4.06 -1.75 1.38
C LEU A 51 -2.85 -1.91 2.29
N ASN A 52 -1.96 -2.84 1.95
CA ASN A 52 -0.72 -3.11 2.68
C ASN A 52 0.51 -2.93 1.75
N PRO A 53 1.75 -2.93 2.30
CA PRO A 53 2.96 -2.80 1.49
C PRO A 53 3.12 -3.86 0.40
N SER A 54 2.45 -5.02 0.54
CA SER A 54 2.45 -6.06 -0.51
C SER A 54 1.72 -5.63 -1.78
N GLY A 55 0.93 -4.56 -1.72
CA GLY A 55 0.13 -4.07 -2.85
C GLY A 55 -1.19 -4.80 -3.00
N ASN A 56 -1.66 -5.49 -1.95
CA ASN A 56 -2.86 -6.31 -2.01
C ASN A 56 -3.98 -5.71 -1.16
N ILE A 57 -5.21 -5.89 -1.63
CA ILE A 57 -6.44 -5.54 -0.93
C ILE A 57 -7.36 -6.77 -0.99
N ASN A 58 -7.52 -7.45 0.13
CA ASN A 58 -8.20 -8.75 0.18
C ASN A 58 -9.68 -8.57 0.57
N ILE A 59 -10.51 -8.13 -0.37
CA ILE A 59 -11.95 -7.94 -0.13
C ILE A 59 -12.72 -9.16 -0.62
N PRO A 60 -13.47 -9.88 0.23
CA PRO A 60 -14.36 -10.94 -0.23
C PRO A 60 -15.49 -10.34 -1.07
N LEU A 61 -16.00 -11.08 -2.05
CA LEU A 61 -17.06 -10.63 -2.96
C LEU A 61 -18.27 -10.02 -2.24
N GLN A 62 -18.69 -10.63 -1.12
CA GLN A 62 -19.79 -10.16 -0.28
C GLN A 62 -19.55 -8.80 0.41
N ALA A 63 -18.30 -8.36 0.52
CA ALA A 63 -17.93 -7.08 1.13
C ALA A 63 -17.52 -6.02 0.09
N THR A 64 -17.47 -6.36 -1.21
CA THR A 64 -17.03 -5.44 -2.26
C THR A 64 -17.93 -4.20 -2.34
N ASP A 65 -19.26 -4.35 -2.29
CA ASP A 65 -20.17 -3.19 -2.30
C ASP A 65 -19.94 -2.27 -1.11
N SER A 66 -19.80 -2.83 0.10
CA SER A 66 -19.52 -2.09 1.33
C SER A 66 -18.16 -1.39 1.29
N PHE A 67 -17.14 -2.03 0.69
CA PHE A 67 -15.83 -1.42 0.50
C PHE A 67 -15.92 -0.21 -0.46
N CYS A 68 -16.58 -0.41 -1.61
CA CYS A 68 -16.64 0.58 -2.69
C CYS A 68 -17.56 1.77 -2.40
N SER A 69 -18.59 1.58 -1.57
CA SER A 69 -19.48 2.65 -1.11
C SER A 69 -19.11 3.23 0.25
N GLY A 70 -18.14 2.62 0.93
CA GLY A 70 -17.79 2.93 2.32
C GLY A 70 -16.49 3.71 2.49
N PRO A 71 -16.06 3.91 3.74
CA PRO A 71 -14.85 4.65 4.06
C PRO A 71 -13.59 3.99 3.51
N CYS A 72 -13.56 2.66 3.38
CA CYS A 72 -12.37 1.94 2.90
C CYS A 72 -11.85 2.41 1.54
N LEU A 73 -12.72 2.66 0.55
CA LEU A 73 -12.28 3.17 -0.76
C LEU A 73 -11.63 4.56 -0.63
N SER A 74 -12.27 5.46 0.11
CA SER A 74 -11.78 6.82 0.32
C SER A 74 -10.48 6.85 1.12
N GLU A 75 -10.39 6.08 2.21
CA GLU A 75 -9.18 5.96 3.04
C GLU A 75 -8.03 5.32 2.27
N THR A 76 -8.29 4.29 1.45
CA THR A 76 -7.25 3.70 0.59
C THR A 76 -6.70 4.71 -0.43
N ARG A 77 -7.57 5.55 -1.02
CA ARG A 77 -7.12 6.64 -1.92
C ARG A 77 -6.24 7.66 -1.20
N LEU A 78 -6.56 8.00 0.05
CA LEU A 78 -5.74 8.87 0.89
C LEU A 78 -4.36 8.26 1.19
N VAL A 79 -4.29 6.94 1.44
CA VAL A 79 -2.99 6.25 1.59
C VAL A 79 -2.18 6.33 0.30
N LEU A 80 -2.79 6.08 -0.86
CA LEU A 80 -2.10 6.17 -2.14
C LEU A 80 -1.59 7.60 -2.43
N ASN A 81 -2.31 8.63 -1.99
CA ASN A 81 -1.84 10.02 -2.05
C ASN A 81 -0.66 10.25 -1.10
N CYS A 82 -0.76 9.81 0.16
CA CYS A 82 0.34 9.88 1.11
C CYS A 82 1.62 9.22 0.56
N ILE A 83 1.51 8.02 -0.03
CA ILE A 83 2.65 7.32 -0.64
C ILE A 83 3.26 8.17 -1.76
N ASN A 84 2.42 8.70 -2.66
CA ASN A 84 2.88 9.50 -3.79
C ASN A 84 3.56 10.81 -3.36
N ASP A 85 3.07 11.44 -2.28
CA ASP A 85 3.64 12.66 -1.71
C ASP A 85 4.98 12.40 -1.01
N MET A 86 5.16 11.21 -0.44
CA MET A 86 6.40 10.82 0.23
C MET A 86 7.47 10.30 -0.75
N LEU A 87 7.05 9.49 -1.73
CA LEU A 87 7.94 8.89 -2.73
C LEU A 87 7.14 8.53 -3.99
N SER A 88 7.14 9.42 -4.98
CA SER A 88 6.33 9.28 -6.20
C SER A 88 6.67 8.05 -7.06
N ASN A 89 7.90 7.55 -6.97
CA ASN A 89 8.37 6.34 -7.66
C ASN A 89 8.30 5.08 -6.79
N PHE A 90 7.55 5.09 -5.68
CA PHE A 90 7.35 3.91 -4.86
C PHE A 90 6.68 2.78 -5.66
N VAL A 91 7.21 1.57 -5.47
CA VAL A 91 6.72 0.34 -6.08
C VAL A 91 6.42 -0.65 -4.97
N PHE A 92 5.19 -1.18 -4.98
CA PHE A 92 4.74 -2.20 -4.04
C PHE A 92 5.45 -3.54 -4.29
N TYR A 93 5.39 -4.49 -3.35
CA TYR A 93 6.03 -5.80 -3.56
C TYR A 93 5.47 -6.54 -4.78
N ASN A 94 4.17 -6.41 -5.08
CA ASN A 94 3.54 -6.94 -6.29
C ASN A 94 3.94 -6.21 -7.59
N LYS A 95 4.90 -5.28 -7.53
CA LYS A 95 5.42 -4.48 -8.63
C LYS A 95 4.44 -3.44 -9.20
N ALA A 96 3.31 -3.20 -8.54
CA ALA A 96 2.43 -2.10 -8.88
C ALA A 96 3.02 -0.76 -8.42
N THR A 97 2.69 0.29 -9.14
CA THR A 97 2.85 1.69 -8.72
C THR A 97 1.60 2.17 -7.98
N ALA A 98 1.70 3.28 -7.23
CA ALA A 98 0.52 3.90 -6.62
C ALA A 98 -0.58 4.21 -7.64
N GLN A 99 -0.21 4.61 -8.87
CA GLN A 99 -1.19 4.87 -9.93
C GLN A 99 -1.88 3.58 -10.42
N GLN A 100 -1.13 2.48 -10.59
CA GLN A 100 -1.73 1.20 -10.97
C GLN A 100 -2.69 0.69 -9.88
N MET A 101 -2.36 0.90 -8.60
CA MET A 101 -3.27 0.59 -7.50
C MET A 101 -4.55 1.42 -7.52
N ARG A 102 -4.48 2.73 -7.86
CA ARG A 102 -5.67 3.56 -8.07
C ARG A 102 -6.55 3.01 -9.20
N ASN A 103 -5.94 2.67 -10.32
CA ASN A 103 -6.66 2.12 -11.46
C ASN A 103 -7.34 0.77 -11.11
N ALA A 104 -6.66 -0.09 -10.34
CA ALA A 104 -7.23 -1.36 -9.88
C ALA A 104 -8.42 -1.14 -8.94
N LEU A 105 -8.34 -0.17 -8.03
CA LEU A 105 -9.46 0.24 -7.16
C LEU A 105 -10.65 0.74 -7.97
N ASP A 106 -10.40 1.62 -8.94
CA ASP A 106 -11.46 2.18 -9.78
C ASP A 106 -12.13 1.09 -10.63
N ALA A 107 -11.36 0.16 -11.20
CA ALA A 107 -11.89 -0.99 -11.91
C ALA A 107 -12.71 -1.92 -10.99
N GLY A 108 -12.17 -2.25 -9.80
CA GLY A 108 -12.83 -3.12 -8.82
C GLY A 108 -14.11 -2.55 -8.23
N CYS A 109 -14.23 -1.22 -8.18
CA CYS A 109 -15.42 -0.50 -7.72
C CYS A 109 -16.31 0.03 -8.84
N SER A 110 -15.96 -0.20 -10.10
CA SER A 110 -16.83 0.12 -11.23
C SER A 110 -18.01 -0.86 -11.30
N PHE A 111 -19.10 -0.43 -11.93
CA PHE A 111 -20.26 -1.29 -12.22
C PHE A 111 -20.11 -2.06 -13.55
N SER A 112 -18.90 -2.09 -14.14
CA SER A 112 -18.65 -2.78 -15.40
C SER A 112 -18.43 -4.29 -15.19
N ARG A 113 -18.34 -5.04 -16.30
CA ARG A 113 -18.01 -6.48 -16.25
C ARG A 113 -16.58 -6.77 -15.76
N GLU A 114 -15.74 -5.74 -15.65
CA GLU A 114 -14.37 -5.85 -15.11
C GLU A 114 -14.37 -5.94 -13.58
N ARG A 115 -15.52 -5.72 -12.93
CA ARG A 115 -15.68 -5.89 -11.49
C ARG A 115 -15.30 -7.32 -11.05
N GLY A 116 -14.23 -7.44 -10.26
CA GLY A 116 -13.70 -8.72 -9.77
C GLY A 116 -12.83 -9.49 -10.77
N GLN A 117 -12.42 -8.89 -11.89
CA GLN A 117 -11.42 -9.44 -12.82
C GLN A 117 -10.04 -8.81 -12.55
N HIS A 118 -9.34 -9.29 -11.51
CA HIS A 118 -8.06 -8.72 -11.06
C HIS A 118 -7.13 -9.82 -10.58
#